data_AF-A0A554VNA1-F1
#
_entry.id   AF-A0A554VNA1-F1
#
_cell.length_a   1.000
_cell.length_b   1.000
_cell.length_c   1.000
_cell.angle_alpha   90.00
_cell.angle_beta   90.00
_cell.angle_gamma   90.00
#
_symmetry.space_group_name_H-M   'P 1'
#
loop_
_entity.id
_entity.type
_entity.pdbx_description
1 polymer ?
#
loop_
_entity_poly.entity_id
_entity_poly.type
_entity_poly.pdbx_seq_one_letter_code
_entity_poly.pdbx_strand_id
1 'polypeptide(L)'
;MKYQKFFSITIEHSYFTGETADLVLTPVVETEELLKRRGLLLKKTTTGIRCLVGIDKENTDFSEKIQNDVFAFYIFPTSDTVREFTDMSTVEEGKMMLFTNEKLHKKQVGLVASAIDQEGTCQGFPALAKVEIKGSEMQLEEDSMSFTYQIQFAAKAIQWKYYFISNTDDPNITLESRDEQISFNEMIISENTTDQIVTSLRLNFPNTQIKAFESKDLVPYSNKPIKNIKLIKNGDVLMSHLPNPKEEQNGIQIIKIK
;
A
#
# COMPACT_ATOMS: atom_id res chain seq x y z
N MET A 1 -33.38 14.43 13.65
CA MET A 1 -32.54 15.21 12.72
C MET A 1 -32.01 14.27 11.65
N LYS A 2 -32.14 14.61 10.36
CA LYS A 2 -31.57 13.80 9.26
C LYS A 2 -30.20 14.35 8.90
N TYR A 3 -29.26 13.46 8.58
CA TYR A 3 -27.91 13.83 8.14
C TYR A 3 -27.70 13.33 6.71
N GLN A 4 -27.03 14.12 5.89
CA GLN A 4 -26.53 13.71 4.57
C GLN A 4 -25.01 13.69 4.55
N LYS A 5 -24.44 12.86 3.68
CA LYS A 5 -22.99 12.83 3.45
C LYS A 5 -22.58 14.09 2.69
N PHE A 6 -21.65 14.84 3.27
CA PHE A 6 -21.03 16.00 2.64
C PHE A 6 -19.79 15.57 1.85
N PHE A 7 -18.84 14.92 2.52
CA PHE A 7 -17.74 14.24 1.82
C PHE A 7 -17.28 12.99 2.56
N SER A 8 -16.52 12.15 1.89
CA SER A 8 -15.79 11.03 2.48
C SER A 8 -14.37 10.95 1.95
N ILE A 9 -13.44 10.54 2.81
CA ILE A 9 -12.06 10.24 2.45
C ILE A 9 -11.84 8.77 2.78
N THR A 10 -11.44 8.00 1.77
CA THR A 10 -11.08 6.59 1.90
C THR A 10 -9.58 6.45 1.70
N ILE A 11 -8.93 5.65 2.55
CA ILE A 11 -7.54 5.24 2.42
C ILE A 11 -7.53 3.83 1.88
N GLU A 12 -6.75 3.64 0.82
CA GLU A 12 -6.40 2.34 0.28
C GLU A 12 -4.89 2.16 0.35
N HIS A 13 -4.46 0.95 0.66
CA HIS A 13 -3.05 0.61 0.69
C HIS A 13 -2.88 -0.79 0.10
N SER A 14 -2.05 -0.92 -0.94
CA SER A 14 -1.94 -2.18 -1.69
C SER A 14 -1.39 -3.37 -0.88
N TYR A 15 -0.80 -3.13 0.29
CA TYR A 15 -0.36 -4.17 1.20
C TYR A 15 -1.55 -4.93 1.81
N PHE A 16 -2.64 -4.22 2.12
CA PHE A 16 -3.81 -4.76 2.82
C PHE A 16 -4.89 -5.17 1.82
N THR A 17 -4.99 -6.47 1.52
CA THR A 17 -6.01 -6.95 0.58
C THR A 17 -7.30 -7.30 1.32
N GLY A 18 -8.32 -6.45 1.25
CA GLY A 18 -9.65 -6.70 1.85
C GLY A 18 -9.69 -6.60 3.37
N GLU A 19 -8.73 -5.92 3.97
CA GLU A 19 -8.63 -5.64 5.40
C GLU A 19 -8.49 -4.13 5.64
N THR A 20 -8.71 -3.70 6.89
CA THR A 20 -8.49 -2.30 7.28
C THR A 20 -7.00 -2.05 7.35
N ALA A 21 -6.53 -0.99 6.69
CA ALA A 21 -5.14 -0.56 6.83
C ALA A 21 -4.90 -0.07 8.26
N ASP A 22 -3.69 -0.29 8.77
CA ASP A 22 -3.19 0.22 10.06
C ASP A 22 -2.91 1.74 9.98
N LEU A 23 -3.90 2.50 9.52
CA LEU A 23 -3.81 3.94 9.23
C LEU A 23 -5.04 4.65 9.82
N VAL A 24 -4.83 5.79 10.47
CA VAL A 24 -5.91 6.61 11.04
C VAL A 24 -5.83 8.05 10.54
N LEU A 25 -6.97 8.57 10.11
CA LEU A 25 -7.17 9.98 9.79
C LEU A 25 -7.57 10.76 11.05
N THR A 26 -6.81 11.81 11.35
CA THR A 26 -7.08 12.72 12.47
C THR A 26 -7.14 14.15 11.94
N PRO A 27 -8.22 14.91 12.19
CA PRO A 27 -8.29 16.31 11.79
C PRO A 27 -7.21 17.13 12.50
N VAL A 28 -6.69 18.15 11.82
CA VAL A 28 -5.87 19.17 12.50
C VAL A 28 -6.75 20.08 13.36
N VAL A 29 -6.16 20.81 14.31
CA VAL A 29 -6.87 21.65 15.29
C VAL A 29 -7.84 22.62 14.59
N GLU A 30 -7.37 23.30 13.55
CA GLU A 30 -8.15 24.26 12.77
C GLU A 30 -9.35 23.59 12.10
N THR A 31 -9.17 22.34 11.65
CA THR A 31 -10.25 21.56 11.03
C THR A 31 -11.25 21.07 12.07
N GLU A 32 -10.83 20.72 13.28
CA GLU A 32 -11.76 20.40 14.37
C GLU A 32 -12.64 21.58 14.76
N GLU A 33 -12.04 22.77 14.89
CA GLU A 33 -12.77 24.01 15.17
C GLU A 33 -13.73 24.36 14.04
N LEU A 34 -13.26 24.23 12.79
CA LEU A 34 -14.07 24.45 11.61
C LEU A 34 -15.28 23.51 11.57
N LEU A 35 -15.06 22.21 11.80
CA LEU A 35 -16.14 21.21 11.82
C LEU A 35 -17.19 21.56 12.88
N LYS A 36 -16.77 21.96 14.10
CA LYS A 36 -17.67 22.41 15.17
C LYS A 36 -18.45 23.66 14.78
N ARG A 37 -17.75 24.69 14.26
CA ARG A 37 -18.34 25.97 13.84
C ARG A 37 -19.38 25.80 12.73
N ARG A 38 -19.16 24.84 11.82
CA ARG A 38 -20.07 24.52 10.71
C ARG A 38 -21.15 23.50 11.07
N GLY A 39 -21.17 22.98 12.29
CA GLY A 39 -22.11 21.92 12.70
C GLY A 39 -21.92 20.62 11.90
N LEU A 40 -20.71 20.37 11.41
CA LEU A 40 -20.36 19.17 10.66
C LEU A 40 -20.00 18.03 11.62
N LEU A 41 -20.51 16.83 11.32
CA LEU A 41 -20.25 15.63 12.10
C LEU A 41 -19.26 14.73 11.36
N LEU A 42 -18.07 14.57 11.93
CA LEU A 42 -17.06 13.65 11.43
C LEU A 42 -17.26 12.26 12.04
N LYS A 43 -17.42 11.24 11.20
CA LYS A 43 -17.50 9.83 11.61
C LYS A 43 -16.33 9.05 11.03
N LYS A 44 -15.64 8.28 11.87
CA LYS A 44 -14.65 7.30 11.42
C LYS A 44 -15.35 6.12 10.74
N THR A 45 -14.75 5.60 9.69
CA THR A 45 -15.14 4.35 9.02
C THR A 45 -13.99 3.36 9.13
N THR A 46 -14.19 2.12 8.65
CA THR A 46 -13.13 1.12 8.58
C THR A 46 -12.00 1.51 7.64
N THR A 47 -12.25 2.36 6.65
CA THR A 47 -11.26 2.73 5.63
C THR A 47 -10.96 4.22 5.61
N GLY A 48 -11.37 4.99 6.61
CA GLY A 48 -11.13 6.43 6.66
C GLY A 48 -12.19 7.21 7.42
N ILE A 49 -12.77 8.23 6.79
CA ILE A 49 -13.72 9.14 7.43
C ILE A 49 -14.89 9.51 6.50
N ARG A 50 -15.99 9.91 7.15
CA ARG A 50 -17.17 10.50 6.51
C ARG A 50 -17.56 11.77 7.25
N CYS A 51 -17.64 12.87 6.52
CA CYS A 51 -18.16 14.14 7.02
C CYS A 51 -19.65 14.24 6.67
N LEU A 52 -20.48 14.54 7.67
CA LEU A 52 -21.93 14.61 7.56
C LEU A 52 -22.41 16.02 7.89
N VAL A 53 -23.43 16.49 7.17
CA VAL A 53 -24.11 17.76 7.40
C VAL A 53 -25.59 17.51 7.72
N GLY A 54 -26.17 18.33 8.61
CA GLY A 54 -27.60 18.27 8.93
C GLY A 54 -28.47 18.73 7.75
N ILE A 55 -29.54 18.00 7.47
CA ILE A 55 -30.54 18.37 6.45
C ILE A 55 -31.63 19.20 7.14
N ASP A 56 -31.41 20.51 7.22
CA ASP A 56 -32.47 21.47 7.52
C ASP A 56 -32.94 22.15 6.23
N LYS A 57 -34.25 22.42 6.11
CA LYS A 57 -34.91 22.89 4.88
C LYS A 57 -34.38 24.24 4.34
N GLU A 58 -33.55 24.94 5.10
CA GLU A 58 -32.99 26.27 4.78
C GLU A 58 -31.53 26.24 4.32
N ASN A 59 -30.90 25.06 4.21
CA ASN A 59 -29.46 24.97 3.97
C ASN A 59 -29.06 25.05 2.47
N THR A 60 -29.79 25.85 1.68
CA THR A 60 -29.50 26.06 0.24
C THR A 60 -28.18 26.80 0.00
N ASP A 61 -27.64 27.45 1.03
CA ASP A 61 -26.40 28.24 0.98
C ASP A 61 -25.20 27.55 1.65
N PHE A 62 -25.27 26.22 1.85
CA PHE A 62 -24.14 25.51 2.46
C PHE A 62 -22.89 25.56 1.57
N SER A 63 -23.08 25.59 0.26
CA SER A 63 -22.04 25.61 -0.77
C SER A 63 -21.17 26.87 -0.76
N GLU A 64 -21.77 28.05 -0.67
CA GLU A 64 -21.02 29.31 -0.67
C GLU A 64 -20.23 29.45 0.64
N LYS A 65 -20.82 28.97 1.74
CA LYS A 65 -20.19 29.01 3.07
C LYS A 65 -18.88 28.23 3.13
N ILE A 66 -18.77 27.11 2.42
CA ILE A 66 -17.59 26.23 2.46
C ILE A 66 -16.52 26.58 1.42
N GLN A 67 -16.79 27.50 0.48
CA GLN A 67 -15.87 27.76 -0.64
C GLN A 67 -14.47 28.18 -0.19
N ASN A 68 -14.37 28.87 0.96
CA ASN A 68 -13.11 29.33 1.55
C ASN A 68 -12.58 28.42 2.66
N ASP A 69 -13.27 27.31 2.95
CA ASP A 69 -12.88 26.38 3.99
C ASP A 69 -11.84 25.38 3.44
N VAL A 70 -10.86 25.02 4.28
CA VAL A 70 -9.90 23.95 4.01
C VAL A 70 -10.01 22.92 5.14
N PHE A 71 -10.32 21.68 4.79
CA PHE A 71 -10.37 20.57 5.73
C PHE A 71 -9.06 19.79 5.65
N ALA A 72 -8.25 19.88 6.69
CA ALA A 72 -6.95 19.26 6.79
C ALA A 72 -6.93 18.10 7.81
N PHE A 73 -6.26 17.01 7.44
CA PHE A 73 -6.14 15.80 8.24
C PHE A 73 -4.71 15.26 8.17
N TYR A 74 -4.19 14.75 9.28
CA TYR A 74 -2.99 13.92 9.27
C TYR A 74 -3.38 12.44 9.19
N ILE A 75 -2.56 11.66 8.49
CA ILE A 75 -2.63 10.20 8.44
C ILE A 75 -1.49 9.66 9.28
N PHE A 76 -1.85 8.98 10.38
CA PHE A 76 -0.89 8.34 11.26
C PHE A 76 -0.95 6.82 11.09
N PRO A 77 0.20 6.13 11.14
CA PRO A 77 0.19 4.69 11.30
C PRO A 77 -0.26 4.32 12.72
N THR A 78 -0.87 3.15 12.86
CA THR A 78 -1.24 2.58 14.17
C THR A 78 -0.24 1.53 14.67
N SER A 79 0.80 1.24 13.89
CA SER A 79 1.89 0.31 14.20
C SER A 79 3.19 0.74 13.52
N ASP A 80 4.34 0.38 14.10
CA ASP A 80 5.67 0.70 13.54
C ASP A 80 5.91 0.02 12.18
N THR A 81 5.27 -1.15 11.99
CA THR A 81 5.45 -1.99 10.80
C THR A 81 4.95 -1.34 9.52
N VAL A 82 4.04 -0.35 9.59
CA VAL A 82 3.51 0.31 8.38
C VAL A 82 4.62 0.91 7.52
N ARG A 83 5.61 1.55 8.14
CA ARG A 83 6.74 2.15 7.41
C ARG A 83 7.65 1.11 6.75
N GLU A 84 7.63 -0.12 7.22
CA GLU A 84 8.42 -1.22 6.68
C GLU A 84 7.86 -1.61 5.31
N PHE A 85 6.54 -1.77 5.17
CA PHE A 85 5.96 -2.18 3.89
C PHE A 85 5.39 -1.04 3.03
N THR A 86 5.20 0.19 3.52
CA THR A 86 4.77 1.32 2.67
C THR A 86 5.91 1.84 1.81
N ASP A 87 5.65 2.04 0.52
CA ASP A 87 6.59 2.67 -0.40
C ASP A 87 6.66 4.19 -0.14
N MET A 88 7.80 4.61 0.39
CA MET A 88 8.15 6.02 0.65
C MET A 88 9.29 6.49 -0.25
N SER A 89 9.63 5.76 -1.32
CA SER A 89 10.77 6.06 -2.19
C SER A 89 10.69 7.44 -2.87
N THR A 90 9.48 7.98 -3.02
CA THR A 90 9.21 9.30 -3.59
C THR A 90 9.26 10.44 -2.56
N VAL A 91 9.45 10.12 -1.28
CA VAL A 91 9.43 11.06 -0.17
C VAL A 91 10.82 11.12 0.46
N GLU A 92 11.45 12.29 0.40
CA GLU A 92 12.77 12.50 1.01
C GLU A 92 12.72 12.37 2.55
N GLU A 93 13.88 12.13 3.17
CA GLU A 93 13.99 12.09 4.63
C GLU A 93 13.52 13.42 5.25
N GLY A 94 12.73 13.33 6.33
CA GLY A 94 12.11 14.50 6.97
C GLY A 94 10.93 15.10 6.21
N LYS A 95 10.50 14.50 5.09
CA LYS A 95 9.29 14.86 4.36
C LYS A 95 8.14 13.88 4.61
N MET A 96 6.93 14.29 4.23
CA MET A 96 5.73 13.45 4.19
C MET A 96 4.92 13.74 2.92
N MET A 97 3.96 12.87 2.59
CA MET A 97 3.07 13.11 1.45
C MET A 97 1.99 14.15 1.79
N LEU A 98 1.63 15.00 0.84
CA LEU A 98 0.46 15.86 0.86
C LEU A 98 -0.52 15.39 -0.21
N PHE A 99 -1.70 14.95 0.20
CA PHE A 99 -2.81 14.61 -0.70
C PHE A 99 -3.79 15.79 -0.77
N THR A 100 -4.10 16.26 -1.98
CA THR A 100 -5.04 17.38 -2.16
C THR A 100 -6.02 17.14 -3.30
N ASN A 101 -7.22 17.73 -3.19
CA ASN A 101 -8.21 17.77 -4.27
C ASN A 101 -7.96 18.94 -5.24
N GLU A 102 -6.92 19.73 -5.02
CA GLU A 102 -6.49 20.76 -5.96
C GLU A 102 -6.08 20.13 -7.30
N LYS A 103 -6.60 20.68 -8.41
CA LYS A 103 -6.41 20.16 -9.78
C LYS A 103 -7.06 18.81 -10.04
N LEU A 104 -7.94 18.33 -9.16
CA LEU A 104 -8.69 17.11 -9.39
C LEU A 104 -9.73 17.34 -10.51
N HIS A 105 -9.67 16.56 -11.57
CA HIS A 105 -10.70 16.63 -12.62
C HIS A 105 -12.02 16.04 -12.11
N LYS A 106 -13.16 16.54 -12.61
CA LYS A 106 -14.53 16.19 -12.15
C LYS A 106 -14.86 14.69 -12.01
N LYS A 107 -14.10 13.80 -12.66
CA LYS A 107 -14.32 12.34 -12.64
C LYS A 107 -13.28 11.56 -11.83
N GLN A 108 -12.26 12.24 -11.31
CA GLN A 108 -11.20 11.60 -10.54
C GLN A 108 -11.55 11.63 -9.06
N VAL A 109 -11.30 10.51 -8.40
CA VAL A 109 -11.51 10.34 -6.95
C VAL A 109 -10.16 10.35 -6.22
N GLY A 110 -9.09 9.94 -6.91
CA GLY A 110 -7.74 9.87 -6.36
C GLY A 110 -7.12 11.24 -6.15
N LEU A 111 -6.75 11.55 -4.91
CA LEU A 111 -6.09 12.82 -4.57
C LEU A 111 -4.67 12.88 -5.14
N VAL A 112 -4.22 14.09 -5.48
CA VAL A 112 -2.88 14.33 -6.01
C VAL A 112 -1.88 14.37 -4.87
N ALA A 113 -0.80 13.59 -4.97
CA ALA A 113 0.27 13.54 -3.98
C ALA A 113 1.42 14.50 -4.34
N SER A 114 1.95 15.21 -3.34
CA SER A 114 3.22 15.95 -3.39
C SER A 114 4.01 15.73 -2.09
N ALA A 115 5.25 16.21 -2.00
CA ALA A 115 6.05 16.12 -0.78
C ALA A 115 6.06 17.46 -0.03
N ILE A 116 5.91 17.42 1.30
CA ILE A 116 6.00 18.57 2.21
C ILE A 116 6.86 18.21 3.44
N ASP A 117 7.27 19.19 4.22
CA ASP A 117 7.95 18.92 5.50
C ASP A 117 7.08 18.08 6.42
N GLN A 118 7.71 17.12 7.12
CA GLN A 118 6.99 16.25 8.02
C GLN A 118 6.52 17.03 9.26
N GLU A 119 5.24 16.90 9.58
CA GLU A 119 4.61 17.54 10.72
C GLU A 119 3.68 16.57 11.44
N GLY A 120 3.42 16.83 12.71
CA GLY A 120 2.46 16.07 13.49
C GLY A 120 3.03 14.73 14.02
N THR A 121 2.70 14.45 15.27
CA THR A 121 2.95 13.15 15.89
C THR A 121 1.70 12.73 16.65
N CYS A 122 1.39 11.43 16.62
CA CYS A 122 0.28 10.86 17.36
C CYS A 122 0.74 9.55 17.98
N GLN A 123 0.65 9.42 19.31
CA GLN A 123 1.06 8.21 20.04
C GLN A 123 2.51 7.77 19.75
N GLY A 124 3.42 8.73 19.51
CA GLY A 124 4.82 8.46 19.18
C GLY A 124 5.08 8.19 17.70
N PHE A 125 4.03 8.03 16.88
CA PHE A 125 4.16 7.86 15.44
C PHE A 125 4.12 9.20 14.72
N PRO A 126 5.13 9.53 13.90
CA PRO A 126 5.08 10.72 13.07
C PRO A 126 4.13 10.48 11.88
N ALA A 127 3.44 11.54 11.43
CA ALA A 127 2.51 11.43 10.31
C ALA A 127 3.19 10.88 9.05
N LEU A 128 2.46 10.05 8.32
CA LEU A 128 2.87 9.54 7.00
C LEU A 128 2.46 10.50 5.88
N ALA A 129 1.32 11.16 6.07
CA ALA A 129 0.81 12.11 5.11
C ALA A 129 -0.10 13.16 5.77
N LYS A 130 -0.28 14.27 5.06
CA LYS A 130 -1.34 15.25 5.27
C LYS A 130 -2.32 15.19 4.12
N VAL A 131 -3.58 15.44 4.40
CA VAL A 131 -4.65 15.53 3.42
C VAL A 131 -5.27 16.91 3.54
N GLU A 132 -5.44 17.61 2.43
CA GLU A 132 -6.12 18.91 2.37
C GLU A 132 -7.25 18.86 1.36
N ILE A 133 -8.48 19.06 1.83
CA ILE A 133 -9.66 19.17 0.98
C ILE A 133 -10.09 20.62 0.97
N LYS A 134 -9.85 21.30 -0.17
CA LYS A 134 -10.24 22.68 -0.40
C LYS A 134 -11.71 22.73 -0.84
N GLY A 135 -12.53 23.50 -0.12
CA GLY A 135 -13.94 23.69 -0.45
C GLY A 135 -14.15 24.41 -1.78
N SER A 136 -13.20 25.25 -2.21
CA SER A 136 -13.22 25.92 -3.53
C SER A 136 -13.24 24.94 -4.71
N GLU A 137 -12.67 23.74 -4.51
CA GLU A 137 -12.59 22.68 -5.51
C GLU A 137 -13.80 21.73 -5.47
N MET A 138 -14.71 21.90 -4.51
CA MET A 138 -15.93 21.12 -4.39
C MET A 138 -17.01 21.68 -5.33
N GLN A 139 -16.91 21.34 -6.62
CA GLN A 139 -17.93 21.73 -7.59
C GLN A 139 -19.19 20.87 -7.41
N LEU A 140 -20.24 21.46 -6.82
CA LEU A 140 -21.52 20.80 -6.67
C LEU A 140 -22.19 20.62 -8.02
N GLU A 141 -22.54 19.38 -8.33
CA GLU A 141 -23.51 19.08 -9.40
C GLU A 141 -24.92 19.22 -8.82
N GLU A 142 -25.87 19.68 -9.64
CA GLU A 142 -27.23 20.08 -9.22
C GLU A 142 -27.98 19.00 -8.40
N ASP A 143 -27.60 17.72 -8.52
CA ASP A 143 -28.29 16.59 -7.90
C ASP A 143 -27.50 15.85 -6.80
N SER A 144 -26.25 16.22 -6.47
CA SER A 144 -25.55 15.54 -5.36
C SER A 144 -24.53 16.41 -4.60
N MET A 145 -24.72 16.50 -3.27
CA MET A 145 -23.80 17.18 -2.34
C MET A 145 -22.70 16.28 -1.78
N SER A 146 -22.43 15.13 -2.40
CA SER A 146 -21.61 14.08 -1.81
C SER A 146 -20.31 13.88 -2.57
N PHE A 147 -19.21 14.42 -2.04
CA PHE A 147 -17.88 14.20 -2.59
C PHE A 147 -17.24 12.93 -2.02
N THR A 148 -16.50 12.21 -2.85
CA THR A 148 -15.72 11.05 -2.41
C THR A 148 -14.29 11.23 -2.89
N TYR A 149 -13.36 11.07 -1.96
CA TYR A 149 -11.92 11.17 -2.21
C TYR A 149 -11.25 9.88 -1.79
N GLN A 150 -10.20 9.51 -2.52
CA GLN A 150 -9.44 8.29 -2.31
C GLN A 150 -7.96 8.63 -2.23
N ILE A 151 -7.31 8.08 -1.24
CA ILE A 151 -5.87 8.16 -1.00
C ILE A 151 -5.32 6.79 -1.23
N GLN A 152 -4.26 6.69 -2.03
CA GLN A 152 -3.64 5.42 -2.37
C GLN A 152 -2.19 5.40 -1.88
N PHE A 153 -1.89 4.46 -0.99
CA PHE A 153 -0.53 4.11 -0.60
C PHE A 153 -0.08 2.86 -1.36
N ALA A 154 1.11 2.91 -1.94
CA ALA A 154 1.75 1.75 -2.53
C ALA A 154 2.51 0.97 -1.45
N ALA A 155 2.52 -0.35 -1.56
CA ALA A 155 3.46 -1.20 -0.83
C ALA A 155 4.80 -1.21 -1.56
N LYS A 156 5.91 -1.32 -0.81
CA LYS A 156 7.22 -1.62 -1.39
C LYS A 156 7.11 -2.90 -2.21
N ALA A 157 7.85 -2.95 -3.30
CA ALA A 157 7.91 -4.11 -4.17
C ALA A 157 9.36 -4.54 -4.37
N ILE A 158 9.60 -5.85 -4.44
CA ILE A 158 10.94 -6.43 -4.55
C ILE A 158 10.93 -7.61 -5.52
N GLN A 159 12.06 -7.88 -6.18
CA GLN A 159 12.20 -9.10 -6.96
C GLN A 159 12.29 -10.30 -6.01
N TRP A 160 11.48 -11.31 -6.25
CA TRP A 160 11.52 -12.55 -5.49
C TRP A 160 12.56 -13.50 -6.07
N LYS A 161 13.41 -14.07 -5.21
CA LYS A 161 14.43 -15.04 -5.59
C LYS A 161 14.24 -16.34 -4.82
N TYR A 162 14.08 -17.44 -5.54
CA TYR A 162 14.04 -18.77 -4.98
C TYR A 162 15.32 -19.52 -5.30
N TYR A 163 16.00 -20.04 -4.28
CA TYR A 163 17.17 -20.90 -4.42
C TYR A 163 16.83 -22.31 -3.98
N PHE A 164 17.00 -23.28 -4.86
CA PHE A 164 16.73 -24.69 -4.62
C PHE A 164 18.03 -25.47 -4.50
N ILE A 165 18.17 -26.25 -3.44
CA ILE A 165 19.35 -27.06 -3.15
C ILE A 165 18.95 -28.54 -3.27
N SER A 166 19.64 -29.32 -4.10
CA SER A 166 19.36 -30.74 -4.36
C SER A 166 20.61 -31.61 -4.27
N ASN A 167 20.48 -32.85 -3.77
CA ASN A 167 21.57 -33.82 -3.69
C ASN A 167 21.68 -34.71 -4.94
N THR A 168 20.65 -34.77 -5.79
CA THR A 168 20.63 -35.63 -6.97
C THR A 168 21.18 -34.91 -8.19
N ASP A 169 21.91 -35.65 -9.02
CA ASP A 169 22.21 -35.21 -10.38
C ASP A 169 20.91 -35.19 -11.19
N ASP A 170 20.31 -34.00 -11.31
CA ASP A 170 19.18 -33.63 -12.17
C ASP A 170 17.78 -34.18 -11.73
N PRO A 171 16.64 -33.83 -12.39
CA PRO A 171 16.46 -32.95 -13.54
C PRO A 171 15.36 -31.88 -13.47
N ASN A 172 15.50 -30.92 -14.40
CA ASN A 172 14.51 -29.95 -14.88
C ASN A 172 13.51 -29.48 -13.82
N ILE A 173 14.02 -28.68 -12.88
CA ILE A 173 13.18 -27.91 -11.97
C ILE A 173 12.63 -26.72 -12.74
N THR A 174 11.32 -26.48 -12.64
CA THR A 174 10.68 -25.27 -13.15
C THR A 174 9.75 -24.67 -12.11
N LEU A 175 9.51 -23.36 -12.23
CA LEU A 175 8.49 -22.65 -11.48
C LEU A 175 7.33 -22.28 -12.39
N GLU A 176 6.12 -22.63 -11.96
CA GLU A 176 4.90 -22.18 -12.61
C GLU A 176 4.04 -21.41 -11.63
N SER A 177 3.62 -20.21 -12.02
CA SER A 177 2.60 -19.45 -11.30
C SER A 177 1.29 -19.54 -12.07
N ARG A 178 0.18 -19.77 -11.36
CA ARG A 178 -1.17 -19.54 -11.90
C ARG A 178 -1.64 -18.10 -11.70
N ASP A 179 -0.92 -17.33 -10.91
CA ASP A 179 -1.19 -15.93 -10.73
C ASP A 179 -0.53 -15.17 -11.89
N GLU A 180 -1.36 -14.55 -12.72
CA GLU A 180 -0.92 -13.77 -13.89
C GLU A 180 -0.03 -12.59 -13.49
N GLN A 181 -0.03 -12.18 -12.22
CA GLN A 181 0.77 -11.07 -11.71
C GLN A 181 2.24 -11.41 -11.52
N ILE A 182 2.62 -12.70 -11.50
CA ILE A 182 4.00 -13.10 -11.26
C ILE A 182 4.46 -14.20 -12.21
N SER A 183 5.61 -13.99 -12.82
CA SER A 183 6.31 -15.01 -13.60
C SER A 183 7.78 -15.01 -13.23
N PHE A 184 8.46 -16.13 -13.48
CA PHE A 184 9.83 -16.34 -13.06
C PHE A 184 10.74 -16.64 -14.25
N ASN A 185 11.98 -16.18 -14.16
CA ASN A 185 13.08 -16.57 -15.03
C ASN A 185 14.04 -17.47 -14.25
N GLU A 186 14.54 -18.51 -14.89
CA GLU A 186 15.67 -19.26 -14.36
C GLU A 186 16.94 -18.41 -14.45
N MET A 187 17.68 -18.33 -13.34
CA MET A 187 18.96 -17.64 -13.28
C MET A 187 20.10 -18.59 -13.72
N ILE A 188 20.98 -18.11 -14.59
CA ILE A 188 22.15 -18.88 -15.03
C ILE A 188 23.23 -18.78 -13.93
N ILE A 189 23.46 -19.89 -13.23
CA ILE A 189 24.49 -19.96 -12.18
C ILE A 189 25.78 -20.56 -12.76
N SER A 190 26.78 -19.71 -13.01
CA SER A 190 28.11 -20.14 -13.44
C SER A 190 29.03 -20.46 -12.25
N GLU A 191 30.20 -21.05 -12.52
CA GLU A 191 31.24 -21.30 -11.49
C GLU A 191 31.71 -19.99 -10.85
N ASN A 192 31.85 -18.93 -11.64
CA ASN A 192 32.32 -17.60 -11.23
C ASN A 192 31.17 -16.63 -10.91
N THR A 193 30.04 -17.13 -10.41
CA THR A 193 28.90 -16.27 -10.03
C THR A 193 29.32 -15.23 -8.97
N THR A 194 28.81 -14.00 -9.11
CA THR A 194 28.96 -12.93 -8.12
C THR A 194 27.84 -12.92 -7.08
N ASP A 195 26.85 -13.80 -7.23
CA ASP A 195 25.76 -13.95 -6.26
C ASP A 195 26.27 -14.55 -4.95
N GLN A 196 26.35 -13.71 -3.92
CA GLN A 196 26.85 -14.06 -2.59
C GLN A 196 26.03 -15.16 -1.91
N ILE A 197 24.72 -15.26 -2.20
CA ILE A 197 23.87 -16.32 -1.67
C ILE A 197 24.31 -17.66 -2.27
N VAL A 198 24.51 -17.71 -3.59
CA VAL A 198 24.98 -18.93 -4.25
C VAL A 198 26.35 -19.35 -3.72
N THR A 199 27.30 -18.41 -3.59
CA THR A 199 28.63 -18.70 -3.03
C THR A 199 28.52 -19.27 -1.63
N SER A 200 27.69 -18.66 -0.76
CA SER A 200 27.45 -19.13 0.60
C SER A 200 26.82 -20.52 0.63
N LEU A 201 25.86 -20.79 -0.26
CA LEU A 201 25.22 -22.10 -0.37
C LEU A 201 26.20 -23.18 -0.82
N ARG A 202 27.07 -22.91 -1.80
CA ARG A 202 28.11 -23.85 -2.24
C ARG A 202 29.09 -24.19 -1.11
N LEU A 203 29.47 -23.20 -0.31
CA LEU A 203 30.36 -23.42 0.84
C LEU A 203 29.72 -24.31 1.90
N ASN A 204 28.44 -24.12 2.19
CA ASN A 204 27.71 -24.89 3.21
C ASN A 204 27.21 -26.25 2.71
N PHE A 205 27.07 -26.42 1.39
CA PHE A 205 26.54 -27.62 0.74
C PHE A 205 27.37 -28.01 -0.51
N PRO A 206 28.64 -28.44 -0.34
CA PRO A 206 29.61 -28.57 -1.44
C PRO A 206 29.28 -29.65 -2.48
N ASN A 207 28.45 -30.63 -2.12
CA ASN A 207 28.04 -31.74 -3.01
C ASN A 207 26.58 -31.62 -3.44
N THR A 208 26.08 -30.39 -3.57
CA THR A 208 24.69 -30.14 -3.96
C THR A 208 24.61 -29.28 -5.20
N GLN A 209 23.58 -29.52 -6.01
CA GLN A 209 23.22 -28.67 -7.12
C GLN A 209 22.34 -27.52 -6.62
N ILE A 210 22.57 -26.33 -7.17
CA ILE A 210 21.79 -25.13 -6.87
C ILE A 210 21.10 -24.68 -8.16
N LYS A 211 19.78 -24.52 -8.10
CA LYS A 211 18.97 -23.86 -9.13
C LYS A 211 18.37 -22.59 -8.54
N ALA A 212 18.36 -21.49 -9.28
CA ALA A 212 17.76 -20.24 -8.81
C ALA A 212 16.78 -19.67 -9.82
N PHE A 213 15.72 -19.05 -9.31
CA PHE A 213 14.69 -18.40 -10.10
C PHE A 213 14.42 -17.01 -9.54
N GLU A 214 14.25 -16.04 -10.42
CA GLU A 214 13.95 -14.64 -10.09
C GLU A 214 12.62 -14.23 -10.71
N SER A 215 11.78 -13.47 -9.99
CA SER A 215 10.56 -12.90 -10.57
C SER A 215 10.93 -11.88 -11.65
N LYS A 216 10.20 -11.91 -12.78
CA LYS A 216 10.42 -10.96 -13.88
C LYS A 216 10.18 -9.52 -13.45
N ASP A 217 9.11 -9.31 -12.70
CA ASP A 217 8.68 -8.02 -12.21
C ASP A 217 8.90 -7.90 -10.70
N LEU A 218 8.85 -6.67 -10.19
CA LEU A 218 8.79 -6.41 -8.77
C LEU A 218 7.46 -6.90 -8.21
N VAL A 219 7.52 -7.64 -7.12
CA VAL A 219 6.34 -8.19 -6.45
C VAL A 219 6.05 -7.31 -5.22
N PRO A 220 4.89 -6.63 -5.17
CA PRO A 220 4.50 -5.85 -4.00
C PRO A 220 4.39 -6.73 -2.76
N TYR A 221 4.83 -6.22 -1.61
CA TYR A 221 4.55 -6.88 -0.34
C TYR A 221 3.03 -6.90 -0.10
N SER A 222 2.56 -7.98 0.53
CA SER A 222 1.14 -8.16 0.86
C SER A 222 1.00 -8.85 2.21
N ASN A 223 -0.05 -8.49 2.94
CA ASN A 223 -0.49 -9.20 4.14
C ASN A 223 -1.10 -10.57 3.83
N LYS A 224 -1.40 -10.86 2.56
CA LYS A 224 -1.89 -12.17 2.12
C LYS A 224 -0.83 -12.88 1.29
N PRO A 225 -0.59 -14.17 1.55
CA PRO A 225 0.39 -14.93 0.77
C PRO A 225 -0.08 -15.09 -0.67
N ILE A 226 0.87 -15.04 -1.61
CA ILE A 226 0.60 -15.32 -3.02
C ILE A 226 0.58 -16.84 -3.15
N LYS A 227 -0.53 -17.37 -3.64
CA LYS A 227 -0.73 -18.82 -3.71
C LYS A 227 -0.45 -19.32 -5.11
N ASN A 228 -0.39 -20.64 -5.23
CA ASN A 228 -0.28 -21.34 -6.52
C ASN A 228 1.01 -21.08 -7.31
N ILE A 229 2.09 -20.72 -6.62
CA ILE A 229 3.45 -20.82 -7.16
C ILE A 229 3.89 -22.26 -6.93
N LYS A 230 4.00 -23.03 -8.00
CA LYS A 230 4.32 -24.45 -7.99
C LYS A 230 5.79 -24.68 -8.31
N LEU A 231 6.39 -25.59 -7.56
CA LEU A 231 7.66 -26.19 -7.91
C LEU A 231 7.39 -27.52 -8.63
N ILE A 232 7.88 -27.63 -9.85
CA ILE A 232 7.73 -28.83 -10.68
C ILE A 232 9.11 -29.44 -10.89
N LYS A 233 9.22 -30.76 -10.71
CA LYS A 233 10.43 -31.54 -10.98
C LYS A 233 10.02 -32.69 -11.92
N ASN A 234 10.61 -32.74 -13.10
CA ASN A 234 10.30 -33.77 -14.12
C ASN A 234 8.82 -33.85 -14.53
N GLY A 235 8.09 -32.73 -14.49
CA GLY A 235 6.65 -32.69 -14.77
C GLY A 235 5.76 -33.01 -13.57
N ASP A 236 6.32 -33.52 -12.47
CA ASP A 236 5.58 -33.77 -11.23
C ASP A 236 5.60 -32.53 -10.32
N VAL A 237 4.44 -32.21 -9.73
CA VAL A 237 4.33 -31.11 -8.76
C VAL A 237 4.93 -31.56 -7.43
N LEU A 238 6.10 -31.02 -7.09
CA LEU A 238 6.78 -31.29 -5.82
C LEU A 238 6.21 -30.43 -4.69
N MET A 239 5.87 -29.17 -4.97
CA MET A 239 5.18 -28.28 -4.04
C MET A 239 4.13 -27.45 -4.78
N SER A 240 2.90 -27.40 -4.27
CA SER A 240 1.80 -26.66 -4.88
C SER A 240 1.78 -25.16 -4.52
N HIS A 241 2.40 -24.81 -3.38
CA HIS A 241 2.44 -23.46 -2.83
C HIS A 241 3.82 -23.22 -2.23
N LEU A 242 4.68 -22.53 -2.98
CA LEU A 242 5.93 -22.05 -2.42
C LEU A 242 5.68 -21.02 -1.31
N PRO A 243 6.51 -21.00 -0.26
CA PRO A 243 6.44 -19.97 0.76
C PRO A 243 6.84 -18.62 0.16
N ASN A 244 6.06 -17.58 0.41
CA ASN A 244 6.43 -16.21 0.06
C ASN A 244 7.74 -15.81 0.78
N PRO A 245 8.70 -15.19 0.07
CA PRO A 245 9.81 -14.52 0.72
C PRO A 245 9.30 -13.45 1.67
N LYS A 246 9.91 -13.37 2.86
CA LYS A 246 9.61 -12.32 3.83
C LYS A 246 10.37 -11.04 3.50
N GLU A 247 9.87 -9.91 3.98
CA GLU A 247 10.56 -8.62 3.87
C GLU A 247 11.94 -8.67 4.53
N GLU A 248 12.04 -9.26 5.73
CA GLU A 248 13.27 -9.46 6.49
C GLU A 248 14.36 -10.21 5.69
N GLN A 249 13.96 -10.97 4.67
CA GLN A 249 14.82 -11.78 3.81
C GLN A 249 15.14 -11.09 2.48
N ASN A 250 14.73 -9.83 2.29
CA ASN A 250 14.94 -9.07 1.05
C ASN A 250 14.48 -9.82 -0.21
N GLY A 251 13.29 -10.43 -0.15
CA GLY A 251 12.74 -11.15 -1.30
C GLY A 251 13.40 -12.51 -1.57
N ILE A 252 14.29 -13.00 -0.70
CA ILE A 252 15.02 -14.26 -0.91
C ILE A 252 14.38 -15.41 -0.12
N GLN A 253 14.22 -16.56 -0.78
CA GLN A 253 13.77 -17.81 -0.17
C GLN A 253 14.67 -18.96 -0.60
N ILE A 254 15.18 -19.71 0.39
CA ILE A 254 16.06 -20.88 0.16
C ILE A 254 15.29 -22.14 0.53
N ILE A 255 15.31 -23.14 -0.34
CA ILE A 255 14.54 -24.37 -0.20
C ILE A 255 15.43 -25.58 -0.49
N LYS A 256 15.56 -26.47 0.50
CA LYS A 256 16.25 -27.74 0.31
C LYS A 256 15.26 -28.81 -0.14
N ILE A 257 15.53 -29.39 -1.31
CA ILE A 257 14.78 -30.50 -1.89
C ILE A 257 15.49 -31.79 -1.48
N LYS A 258 14.72 -32.78 -1.02
CA LYS A 258 15.25 -34.11 -0.69
C LYS A 258 15.20 -35.02 -1.90
#